data_AF-A0A968VVU6-F1
#
_entry.id   AF-A0A968VVU6-F1
#
_cell.length_a   1.000
_cell.length_b   1.000
_cell.length_c   1.000
_cell.angle_alpha   90.00
_cell.angle_beta   90.00
_cell.angle_gamma   90.00
#
_symmetry.space_group_name_H-M   'P 1'
#
loop_
_entity.id
_entity.type
_entity.pdbx_description
1 polymer ?
#
loop_
_entity_poly.entity_id
_entity_poly.type
_entity_poly.pdbx_seq_one_letter_code
_entity_poly.pdbx_strand_id
1 'polypeptide(L)'
;MIWSRDKKLNEFILDKPKKASHKGANLLKDIIDGSFLTQDYIVRQLPFVLFLATLAVLYIGNRYQAEKMLRHSLSLQNELKELRAEAITTASELMYISKQSEVARLVSERGLELEESTEPPRRITIEKREKLN
;
A
#
# COMPACT_ATOMS: atom_id res chain seq x y z
N MET A 1 13.90 60.26 61.73
CA MET A 1 13.77 59.00 62.50
C MET A 1 12.68 58.18 61.81
N ILE A 2 13.03 57.39 60.80
CA ILE A 2 13.39 55.95 60.85
C ILE A 2 12.16 55.05 61.11
N TRP A 3 11.66 54.46 60.00
CA TRP A 3 11.36 53.03 59.78
C TRP A 3 10.13 52.34 60.40
N SER A 4 9.36 51.67 59.53
CA SER A 4 8.77 50.30 59.65
C SER A 4 7.87 50.07 58.42
N ARG A 5 8.34 49.55 57.27
CA ARG A 5 8.84 48.20 56.92
C ARG A 5 7.82 47.06 57.16
N ASP A 6 7.61 46.30 56.08
CA ASP A 6 7.11 44.90 56.00
C ASP A 6 5.62 44.56 56.09
N LYS A 7 4.74 45.30 55.39
CA LYS A 7 3.40 44.75 55.03
C LYS A 7 3.29 44.15 53.63
N LYS A 8 4.35 44.18 52.81
CA LYS A 8 4.34 43.62 51.43
C LYS A 8 5.04 42.28 51.25
N LEU A 9 5.43 41.59 52.33
CA LEU A 9 6.16 40.31 52.24
C LEU A 9 5.35 39.07 52.67
N ASN A 10 4.21 39.25 53.34
CA ASN A 10 3.41 38.13 53.84
C ASN A 10 2.25 37.74 52.92
N GLU A 11 2.01 38.49 51.85
CA GLU A 11 1.02 38.16 50.81
C GLU A 11 1.63 37.31 49.68
N PHE A 12 2.95 37.06 49.75
CA PHE A 12 3.71 36.24 48.81
C PHE A 12 4.03 34.85 49.36
N ILE A 13 3.26 34.35 50.33
CA ILE A 13 3.15 32.90 50.48
C ILE A 13 2.36 32.45 49.26
N LEU A 14 3.10 32.02 48.22
CA LEU A 14 2.58 31.33 47.05
C LEU A 14 1.53 30.33 47.53
N ASP A 15 0.25 30.61 47.29
CA ASP A 15 -0.79 29.60 47.32
C ASP A 15 -0.32 28.54 46.34
N LYS A 16 0.22 27.42 46.86
CA LYS A 16 0.64 26.31 46.00
C LYS A 16 -0.60 25.98 45.18
N PRO A 17 -0.54 25.99 43.85
CA PRO A 17 -1.73 25.75 43.04
C PRO A 17 -2.31 24.42 43.51
N LYS A 18 -3.52 24.46 44.07
CA LYS A 18 -4.27 23.24 44.42
C LYS A 18 -4.31 22.42 43.15
N LYS A 19 -3.47 21.38 43.08
CA LYS A 19 -3.33 20.56 41.87
C LYS A 19 -4.72 20.10 41.51
N ALA A 20 -5.23 20.57 40.37
CA ALA A 20 -6.52 20.17 39.84
C ALA A 20 -6.53 18.64 39.85
N SER A 21 -7.35 18.07 40.74
CA SER A 21 -7.50 16.63 40.91
C SER A 21 -7.65 16.04 39.52
N HIS A 22 -6.62 15.32 39.09
CA HIS A 22 -6.62 14.62 37.81
C HIS A 22 -7.60 13.46 37.96
N LYS A 23 -8.90 13.74 37.84
CA LYS A 23 -9.96 12.71 37.88
C LYS A 23 -9.62 11.57 36.91
N GLY A 24 -9.06 11.88 35.73
CA GLY A 24 -8.57 10.87 34.78
C GLY A 24 -7.36 10.06 35.24
N ALA A 25 -6.42 10.65 36.00
CA ALA A 25 -5.29 9.90 36.54
C ALA A 25 -5.70 8.98 37.69
N ASN A 26 -6.69 9.38 38.48
CA ASN A 26 -7.25 8.52 39.53
C ASN A 26 -7.98 7.32 38.92
N LEU A 27 -8.78 7.53 37.86
CA LEU A 27 -9.44 6.42 37.15
C LEU A 27 -8.44 5.43 36.53
N LEU A 28 -7.36 5.91 35.89
CA LEU A 28 -6.32 5.03 35.36
C LEU A 28 -5.58 4.29 36.48
N LYS A 29 -5.33 4.94 37.61
CA LYS A 29 -4.74 4.31 38.80
C LYS A 29 -5.67 3.26 39.39
N ASP A 30 -6.95 3.53 39.53
CA ASP A 30 -7.96 2.61 40.08
C ASP A 30 -8.14 1.36 39.20
N ILE A 31 -7.96 1.51 37.88
CA ILE A 31 -7.95 0.39 36.93
C ILE A 31 -6.68 -0.45 37.07
N ILE A 32 -5.51 0.18 37.22
CA ILE A 32 -4.21 -0.51 37.36
C ILE A 32 -4.09 -1.19 38.73
N ASP A 33 -4.58 -0.54 39.79
CA ASP A 33 -4.54 -1.04 41.18
C ASP A 33 -5.61 -2.11 41.42
N GLY A 34 -6.45 -2.40 40.42
CA GLY A 34 -7.41 -3.50 40.43
C GLY A 34 -8.65 -3.24 41.30
N SER A 35 -8.75 -2.08 41.95
CA SER A 35 -9.90 -1.69 42.78
C SER A 35 -11.20 -1.60 41.97
N PHE A 36 -11.10 -1.32 40.67
CA PHE A 36 -12.24 -1.39 39.74
C PHE A 36 -12.70 -2.82 39.44
N LEU A 37 -11.78 -3.79 39.42
CA LEU A 37 -12.10 -5.19 39.11
C LEU A 37 -12.69 -5.95 40.29
N THR A 38 -12.44 -5.49 41.52
CA THR A 38 -13.00 -6.07 42.76
C THR A 38 -14.42 -5.62 43.07
N GLN A 39 -15.00 -4.71 42.27
CA GLN A 39 -16.40 -4.33 42.40
C GLN A 39 -17.32 -5.51 42.07
N ASP A 40 -18.23 -5.88 42.99
CA ASP A 40 -19.08 -7.08 42.90
C ASP A 40 -19.82 -7.23 41.55
N TYR A 41 -20.23 -6.10 40.95
CA TYR A 41 -20.87 -6.06 39.65
C TYR A 41 -19.95 -6.51 38.51
N ILE A 42 -18.68 -6.10 38.52
CA ILE A 42 -17.69 -6.42 37.49
C ILE A 42 -17.20 -7.84 37.65
N VAL A 43 -16.98 -8.30 38.89
CA VAL A 43 -16.61 -9.70 39.17
C VAL A 43 -17.64 -10.67 38.57
N ARG A 44 -18.94 -10.36 38.70
CA ARG A 44 -20.02 -11.17 38.11
C ARG A 44 -20.00 -11.21 36.57
N GLN A 45 -19.44 -10.18 35.92
CA GLN A 45 -19.38 -10.04 34.47
C GLN A 45 -17.98 -10.32 33.88
N LEU A 46 -17.02 -10.73 34.71
CA LEU A 46 -15.67 -11.14 34.27
C LEU A 46 -15.65 -12.09 33.06
N PRO A 47 -16.48 -13.15 32.97
CA PRO A 47 -16.45 -14.02 31.78
C PRO A 47 -16.78 -13.28 30.48
N PHE A 48 -17.67 -12.28 30.53
CA PHE A 48 -17.99 -11.44 29.37
C PHE A 48 -16.86 -10.46 29.02
N VAL A 49 -16.20 -9.88 30.03
CA VAL A 49 -15.03 -9.01 29.80
C VAL A 49 -13.88 -9.80 29.18
N LEU A 50 -13.63 -11.03 29.66
CA LEU A 50 -12.65 -11.94 29.06
C LEU A 50 -13.01 -12.30 27.63
N PHE A 51 -14.28 -12.57 27.35
CA PHE A 51 -14.75 -12.79 25.98
C PHE A 51 -14.44 -11.60 25.05
N LEU A 52 -14.70 -10.37 25.50
CA LEU A 52 -14.36 -9.16 24.74
C LEU A 52 -12.85 -8.99 24.56
N ALA A 53 -12.05 -9.30 25.59
CA ALA A 53 -10.59 -9.25 25.50
C ALA A 53 -10.07 -10.26 24.47
N THR A 54 -10.59 -11.49 24.47
CA THR A 54 -10.27 -12.50 23.44
C THR A 54 -10.66 -12.00 22.05
N LEU A 55 -11.85 -11.41 21.90
CA LEU A 55 -12.31 -10.86 20.63
C LEU A 55 -11.41 -9.70 20.15
N ALA A 56 -10.93 -8.86 21.07
CA ALA A 56 -9.97 -7.79 20.76
C ALA A 56 -8.63 -8.34 20.26
N VAL A 57 -8.10 -9.40 20.89
CA VAL A 57 -6.87 -10.07 20.43
C VAL A 57 -7.07 -10.68 19.04
N LEU A 58 -8.18 -11.39 18.82
CA LEU A 58 -8.53 -11.94 17.51
C LEU A 58 -8.69 -10.85 16.44
N TYR A 59 -9.30 -9.72 16.81
CA TYR A 59 -9.48 -8.58 15.92
C TYR A 59 -8.15 -7.97 15.49
N ILE A 60 -7.23 -7.74 16.44
CA ILE A 60 -5.89 -7.23 16.15
C ILE A 60 -5.15 -8.22 15.23
N GLY A 61 -5.19 -9.52 15.53
CA GLY A 61 -4.60 -10.55 14.70
C GLY A 61 -5.13 -10.56 13.26
N ASN A 62 -6.46 -10.54 13.10
CA ASN A 62 -7.11 -10.48 11.79
C ASN A 62 -6.76 -9.20 11.03
N ARG A 63 -6.67 -8.06 11.71
CA ARG A 63 -6.27 -6.78 11.12
C ARG A 63 -4.87 -6.84 10.53
N TYR A 64 -3.89 -7.39 11.26
CA TYR A 64 -2.52 -7.54 10.76
C TYR A 64 -2.44 -8.45 9.53
N GLN A 65 -3.24 -9.52 9.49
CA GLN A 65 -3.30 -10.41 8.33
C GLN A 65 -3.89 -9.71 7.10
N ALA A 66 -4.99 -8.97 7.27
CA ALA A 66 -5.58 -8.19 6.19
C ALA A 66 -4.59 -7.16 5.63
N GLU A 67 -3.84 -6.48 6.49
CA GLU A 67 -2.83 -5.50 6.08
C GLU A 67 -1.67 -6.14 5.30
N LYS A 68 -1.23 -7.33 5.72
CA LYS A 68 -0.20 -8.11 5.00
C LYS A 68 -0.71 -8.55 3.62
N MET A 69 -1.93 -9.06 3.54
CA MET A 69 -2.55 -9.48 2.28
C MET A 69 -2.71 -8.30 1.32
N LEU A 70 -3.13 -7.14 1.83
CA LEU A 70 -3.28 -5.92 1.04
C LEU A 70 -1.93 -5.49 0.44
N ARG A 71 -0.87 -5.42 1.26
CA ARG A 71 0.47 -5.10 0.75
C ARG A 71 0.94 -6.06 -0.33
N HIS A 72 0.75 -7.36 -0.13
CA HIS A 72 1.12 -8.38 -1.12
C HIS A 72 0.32 -8.22 -2.43
N SER A 73 -0.98 -7.94 -2.35
CA SER A 73 -1.79 -7.69 -3.54
C SER A 73 -1.30 -6.46 -4.31
N LEU A 74 -0.89 -5.40 -3.62
CA LEU A 74 -0.37 -4.19 -4.26
C LEU A 74 0.98 -4.46 -4.95
N SER A 75 1.89 -5.20 -4.31
CA SER A 75 3.17 -5.55 -4.95
C SER A 75 2.95 -6.40 -6.18
N LEU A 76 2.05 -7.39 -6.12
CA LEU A 76 1.74 -8.27 -7.24
C LEU A 76 1.10 -7.50 -8.41
N GLN A 77 0.24 -6.52 -8.14
CA GLN A 77 -0.33 -5.66 -9.17
C GLN A 77 0.72 -4.76 -9.84
N ASN A 78 1.67 -4.24 -9.07
CA ASN A 78 2.77 -3.45 -9.62
C ASN A 78 3.66 -4.30 -10.52
N GLU A 79 3.99 -5.53 -10.09
CA GLU A 79 4.78 -6.46 -10.89
C GLU A 79 4.08 -6.83 -12.20
N LEU A 80 2.77 -7.11 -12.17
CA LEU A 80 1.98 -7.35 -13.38
C LEU A 80 1.96 -6.14 -14.33
N LYS A 81 1.93 -4.92 -13.77
CA LYS A 81 1.95 -3.68 -14.55
C LYS A 81 3.31 -3.50 -15.22
N GLU A 82 4.40 -3.72 -14.49
CA GLU A 82 5.76 -3.64 -15.02
C GLU A 82 5.95 -4.66 -16.15
N LEU A 83 5.60 -5.92 -15.91
CA LEU A 83 5.76 -6.99 -16.90
C LEU A 83 4.92 -6.73 -18.17
N ARG A 84 3.73 -6.14 -18.02
CA ARG A 84 2.93 -5.71 -19.18
C ARG A 84 3.61 -4.58 -19.95
N ALA A 85 4.16 -3.59 -19.26
CA ALA A 85 4.86 -2.48 -19.90
C ALA A 85 6.09 -2.98 -20.66
N GLU A 86 6.86 -3.88 -20.06
CA GLU A 86 8.00 -4.54 -20.70
C GLU A 86 7.56 -5.31 -21.96
N ALA A 87 6.55 -6.18 -21.85
CA ALA A 87 6.05 -6.95 -22.99
C ALA A 87 5.57 -6.06 -24.15
N ILE A 88 4.85 -4.97 -23.85
CA ILE A 88 4.41 -4.00 -24.86
C ILE A 88 5.62 -3.31 -25.51
N THR A 89 6.61 -2.93 -24.70
CA THR A 89 7.82 -2.26 -25.19
C THR A 89 8.62 -3.17 -26.11
N THR A 90 8.89 -4.40 -25.69
CA THR A 90 9.61 -5.39 -26.50
C THR A 90 8.85 -5.74 -27.78
N ALA A 91 7.52 -5.90 -27.71
CA ALA A 91 6.72 -6.14 -28.91
C ALA A 91 6.74 -4.94 -29.87
N SER A 92 6.73 -3.72 -29.33
CA SER A 92 6.80 -2.49 -30.13
C SER A 92 8.17 -2.33 -30.79
N GLU A 93 9.25 -2.65 -30.08
CA GLU A 93 10.61 -2.66 -30.63
C GLU A 93 10.73 -3.69 -31.76
N LEU A 94 10.22 -4.91 -31.53
CA LEU A 94 10.17 -5.96 -32.56
C LEU A 94 9.38 -5.51 -33.81
N MET A 95 8.23 -4.86 -33.60
CA MET A 95 7.41 -4.33 -34.69
C MET A 95 8.14 -3.21 -35.45
N TYR A 96 8.87 -2.35 -34.74
CA TYR A 96 9.67 -1.29 -35.35
C TYR A 96 10.78 -1.87 -36.24
N ILE A 97 11.57 -2.83 -35.72
CA ILE A 97 12.66 -3.45 -36.50
C ILE A 97 12.14 -4.32 -37.64
N SER A 98 10.94 -4.90 -37.52
CA SER A 98 10.31 -5.72 -38.55
C SER A 98 9.64 -4.88 -39.65
N LYS A 99 9.56 -3.56 -39.50
CA LYS A 99 8.98 -2.66 -40.50
C LYS A 99 9.79 -2.74 -41.79
N GLN A 100 9.12 -2.90 -42.93
CA GLN A 100 9.78 -3.03 -44.25
C GLN A 100 10.81 -1.93 -44.51
N SER A 101 10.48 -0.67 -44.20
CA SER A 101 11.42 0.46 -44.35
C SER A 101 12.68 0.32 -43.47
N GLU A 102 12.53 -0.22 -42.26
CA GLU A 102 13.64 -0.37 -41.32
C GLU A 102 14.49 -1.58 -41.67
N VAL A 103 13.87 -2.68 -42.13
CA VAL A 103 14.57 -3.82 -42.71
C VAL A 103 15.37 -3.40 -43.94
N ALA A 104 14.77 -2.64 -44.87
CA ALA A 104 15.46 -2.13 -46.04
C ALA A 104 16.65 -1.22 -45.67
N ARG A 105 16.47 -0.35 -44.66
CA ARG A 105 17.57 0.48 -44.11
C ARG A 105 18.71 -0.39 -43.55
N LEU A 106 18.39 -1.39 -42.73
CA LEU A 106 19.36 -2.29 -42.11
C LEU A 106 20.08 -3.19 -43.14
N VAL A 107 19.39 -3.61 -44.21
CA VAL A 107 19.96 -4.37 -45.33
C VAL A 107 20.99 -3.52 -46.09
N SER A 108 20.64 -2.27 -46.39
CA SER A 108 21.55 -1.31 -47.04
C SER A 108 22.77 -0.98 -46.16
N GLU A 109 22.55 -0.75 -44.86
CA GLU A 109 23.63 -0.47 -43.90
C GLU A 109 24.60 -1.66 -43.75
N ARG A 110 24.11 -2.89 -43.88
CA ARG A 110 24.93 -4.11 -43.85
C ARG A 110 25.54 -4.49 -45.19
N GLY A 111 25.31 -3.72 -46.25
CA GLY A 111 25.86 -3.98 -47.59
C GLY A 111 25.31 -5.25 -48.26
N LEU A 112 24.12 -5.68 -47.86
CA LEU A 112 23.43 -6.80 -48.51
C LEU A 112 22.76 -6.26 -49.78
N GLU A 113 23.11 -6.79 -50.96
CA GLU A 113 22.56 -6.40 -52.28
C GLU A 113 21.11 -6.91 -52.48
N LEU A 114 20.22 -6.64 -51.53
CA LEU A 114 18.82 -7.05 -51.57
C LEU A 114 17.94 -5.82 -51.81
N GLU A 115 17.11 -5.87 -52.85
CA GLU A 115 16.17 -4.80 -53.22
C GLU A 115 14.73 -5.16 -52.84
N GLU A 116 13.93 -4.14 -52.50
CA GLU A 116 12.53 -4.33 -52.14
C GLU A 116 11.69 -4.69 -53.37
N SER A 117 10.92 -5.78 -53.29
CA SER A 117 10.03 -6.19 -54.37
C SER A 117 8.85 -5.22 -54.48
N THR A 118 8.86 -4.40 -55.53
CA THR A 118 7.81 -3.40 -55.81
C THR A 118 6.66 -3.99 -56.64
N GLU A 119 6.82 -5.21 -57.18
CA GLU A 119 5.80 -5.87 -57.99
C GLU A 119 4.82 -6.70 -57.14
N PRO A 120 3.51 -6.55 -57.34
CA PRO A 120 2.53 -7.34 -56.61
C PRO A 120 2.56 -8.83 -57.00
N PRO A 121 2.28 -9.76 -56.08
CA PRO A 121 2.32 -11.19 -56.36
C PRO A 121 1.25 -11.61 -57.38
N ARG A 122 1.65 -12.38 -58.40
CA ARG A 122 0.75 -12.87 -59.45
C ARG A 122 -0.01 -14.11 -58.98
N ARG A 123 -1.34 -14.07 -59.07
CA ARG A 123 -2.19 -15.25 -58.82
C ARG A 123 -2.14 -16.19 -60.02
N ILE A 124 -1.63 -17.40 -59.80
CA ILE A 124 -1.61 -18.45 -60.82
C ILE A 124 -2.97 -19.17 -60.75
N THR A 125 -3.88 -18.87 -61.68
CA THR A 125 -5.14 -19.59 -61.79
C THR A 125 -4.92 -20.79 -62.70
N ILE A 126 -5.01 -21.99 -62.14
CA ILE A 126 -4.82 -23.24 -62.89
C ILE A 126 -6.13 -23.56 -63.59
N GLU A 127 -6.21 -23.38 -64.91
CA GLU A 127 -7.33 -23.92 -65.68
C GLU A 127 -7.16 -25.44 -65.81
N LYS A 128 -8.12 -26.18 -65.26
CA LYS A 128 -8.16 -27.64 -65.30
C LYS A 128 -8.46 -28.05 -66.75
N ARG A 129 -7.42 -28.39 -67.52
CA ARG A 129 -7.59 -28.96 -68.87
C ARG A 129 -8.43 -30.22 -68.79
N GLU A 130 -9.64 -30.16 -69.35
CA GLU A 130 -10.41 -31.34 -69.74
C GLU A 130 -9.58 -32.13 -70.75
N LYS A 131 -9.29 -33.39 -70.41
CA LYS A 131 -8.56 -34.31 -71.28
C LYS A 131 -9.49 -34.70 -72.42
N LEU A 132 -9.20 -34.24 -73.64
CA LEU A 132 -9.80 -34.82 -74.85
C LEU A 132 -9.19 -36.22 -75.09
N ASN A 133 -10.08 -37.21 -75.19
CA ASN A 133 -9.82 -38.49 -75.85
C ASN A 133 -9.86 -38.32 -77.37
#